data_AF-A0A4Q7M6T0-F1
#
_entry.id   AF-A0A4Q7M6T0-F1
#
_cell.length_a   1.000
_cell.length_b   1.000
_cell.length_c   1.000
_cell.angle_alpha   90.00
_cell.angle_beta   90.00
_cell.angle_gamma   90.00
#
_symmetry.space_group_name_H-M   'P 1'
#
loop_
_entity.id
_entity.type
_entity.pdbx_description
1 polymer ?
#
loop_
_entity_poly.entity_id
_entity_poly.type
_entity_poly.pdbx_seq_one_letter_code
_entity_poly.pdbx_strand_id
1 'polypeptide(L)'
;MRVAERDESLAVKVGTMALTLAAGWLAQRAVGMIWAKSTGHAAPKDPDDESVTIVQAVTFAAVSGAVAVLARRLAHQGARRYVARLASSSATPTA
;
A
#
# COMPACT_ATOMS: atom_id res chain seq x y z
N MET A 1 32.45 -19.77 -5.99
CA MET A 1 31.51 -19.06 -5.10
C MET A 1 30.59 -18.13 -5.92
N ARG A 2 29.75 -18.66 -6.83
CA ARG A 2 28.71 -17.88 -7.57
C ARG A 2 27.36 -18.62 -7.71
N VAL A 3 27.32 -19.92 -7.40
CA VAL A 3 26.11 -20.74 -7.55
C VAL A 3 25.16 -20.54 -6.36
N ALA A 4 25.68 -20.49 -5.13
CA ALA A 4 24.87 -20.29 -3.92
C ALA A 4 24.12 -18.93 -3.89
N GLU A 5 24.73 -17.86 -4.40
CA GLU A 5 24.12 -16.51 -4.43
C GLU A 5 22.97 -16.42 -5.45
N ARG A 6 23.01 -17.27 -6.48
CA ARG A 6 21.98 -17.32 -7.52
C ARG A 6 20.69 -17.92 -6.97
N ASP A 7 20.79 -19.01 -6.20
CA ASP A 7 19.64 -19.66 -5.56
C ASP A 7 18.99 -18.77 -4.50
N GLU A 8 19.78 -18.04 -3.72
CA GLU A 8 19.27 -17.04 -2.78
C GLU A 8 18.51 -15.92 -3.51
N SER A 9 19.08 -15.40 -4.61
CA SER A 9 18.39 -14.40 -5.43
C SER A 9 17.11 -14.93 -6.08
N LEU A 10 17.07 -16.22 -6.46
CA LEU A 10 15.90 -16.86 -7.05
C LEU A 10 14.82 -17.09 -6.00
N ALA A 11 15.18 -17.57 -4.81
CA ALA A 11 14.25 -17.75 -3.70
C ALA A 11 13.64 -16.41 -3.29
N VAL A 12 14.45 -15.34 -3.20
CA VAL A 12 13.95 -13.99 -2.92
C VAL A 12 13.07 -13.49 -4.06
N LYS A 13 13.46 -13.63 -5.33
CA LYS A 13 12.64 -13.19 -6.47
C LYS A 13 11.29 -13.91 -6.52
N VAL A 14 11.30 -15.23 -6.40
CA VAL A 14 10.08 -16.05 -6.40
C VAL A 14 9.22 -15.73 -5.18
N GLY A 15 9.83 -15.60 -4.01
CA GLY A 15 9.13 -15.22 -2.78
C GLY A 15 8.50 -13.84 -2.86
N THR A 16 9.23 -12.86 -3.40
CA THR A 16 8.72 -11.49 -3.59
C THR A 16 7.59 -11.48 -4.61
N MET A 17 7.73 -12.21 -5.72
CA MET A 17 6.68 -12.33 -6.74
C MET A 17 5.42 -13.00 -6.17
N ALA A 18 5.58 -14.10 -5.43
CA ALA A 18 4.48 -14.78 -4.76
C ALA A 18 3.80 -13.87 -3.73
N LEU A 19 4.57 -13.11 -2.96
CA LEU A 19 4.05 -12.17 -1.97
C LEU A 19 3.27 -11.03 -2.64
N THR A 20 3.78 -10.46 -3.74
CA THR A 20 3.08 -9.43 -4.51
C THR A 20 1.76 -9.96 -5.08
N LEU A 21 1.75 -11.18 -5.63
CA LEU A 21 0.53 -11.82 -6.13
C LEU A 21 -0.48 -12.07 -5.00
N ALA A 22 -0.03 -12.60 -3.86
CA ALA A 22 -0.87 -12.82 -2.68
C ALA A 22 -1.45 -11.50 -2.14
N ALA A 23 -0.63 -10.44 -2.09
CA ALA A 23 -1.06 -9.11 -1.68
C ALA A 23 -2.10 -8.54 -2.65
N GLY A 24 -1.90 -8.69 -3.97
CA GLY A 24 -2.86 -8.29 -4.99
C GLY A 24 -4.20 -9.02 -4.86
N TRP A 25 -4.16 -10.35 -4.67
CA TRP A 25 -5.37 -11.15 -4.48
C TRP A 25 -6.13 -10.76 -3.20
N LEU A 26 -5.41 -10.57 -2.10
CA LEU A 26 -6.01 -10.15 -0.83
C LEU A 26 -6.59 -8.74 -0.94
N ALA A 27 -5.91 -7.82 -1.64
CA ALA A 27 -6.40 -6.49 -1.93
C ALA A 27 -7.70 -6.54 -2.73
N GLN A 28 -7.79 -7.35 -3.79
CA GLN A 28 -9.03 -7.51 -4.56
C GLN A 28 -10.18 -8.04 -3.70
N ARG A 29 -9.91 -8.99 -2.80
CA ARG A 29 -10.93 -9.49 -1.86
C ARG A 29 -11.36 -8.45 -0.84
N ALA A 30 -10.41 -7.70 -0.27
CA ALA A 30 -10.71 -6.63 0.65
C ALA A 30 -11.56 -5.54 0.00
N VAL A 31 -11.20 -5.09 -1.21
CA VAL A 31 -11.97 -4.10 -1.98
C VAL A 31 -13.39 -4.59 -2.22
N GLY A 32 -13.56 -5.84 -2.68
CA GLY A 32 -14.89 -6.43 -2.91
C GLY A 32 -15.75 -6.50 -1.65
N MET A 33 -15.16 -6.86 -0.51
CA MET A 33 -15.86 -6.90 0.78
C MET A 33 -16.24 -5.51 1.29
N ILE A 34 -15.32 -4.53 1.20
CA ILE A 34 -15.58 -3.14 1.59
C ILE A 34 -16.71 -2.57 0.75
N TRP A 35 -16.73 -2.84 -0.56
CA TRP A 35 -17.77 -2.36 -1.45
C TRP A 35 -19.12 -3.01 -1.18
N ALA A 36 -19.16 -4.34 -1.05
CA ALA A 36 -20.39 -5.06 -0.73
C ALA A 36 -21.00 -4.56 0.60
N LYS A 37 -20.15 -4.28 1.59
CA LYS A 37 -20.57 -3.74 2.89
C LYS A 37 -21.04 -2.28 2.82
N SER A 38 -20.41 -1.45 1.98
CA SER A 38 -20.73 -0.03 1.86
C SER A 38 -21.95 0.25 0.99
N THR A 39 -22.11 -0.49 -0.11
CA THR A 39 -23.07 -0.16 -1.18
C THR A 39 -24.22 -1.18 -1.24
N GLY A 40 -24.13 -2.30 -0.49
CA GLY A 40 -25.16 -3.34 -0.46
C GLY A 40 -25.27 -4.19 -1.74
N HIS A 41 -24.47 -3.89 -2.77
CA HIS A 41 -24.42 -4.58 -4.05
C HIS A 41 -22.97 -4.92 -4.42
N ALA A 42 -22.77 -5.93 -5.27
CA ALA A 42 -21.44 -6.38 -5.68
C ALA A 42 -20.65 -5.24 -6.36
N ALA A 43 -19.34 -5.17 -6.08
CA ALA A 43 -18.45 -4.15 -6.64
C ALA A 43 -18.52 -4.14 -8.18
N PRO A 44 -18.71 -2.96 -8.82
CA PRO A 44 -18.64 -2.82 -10.27
C PRO A 44 -17.31 -3.40 -10.74
N LYS A 45 -17.40 -4.46 -11.55
CA LYS A 45 -16.24 -5.15 -12.11
C LYS A 45 -15.90 -4.69 -13.51
N ASP A 46 -16.75 -3.85 -14.10
CA ASP A 46 -16.59 -3.39 -15.46
C ASP A 46 -16.14 -1.92 -15.46
N PRO A 47 -14.88 -1.64 -15.81
CA PRO A 47 -14.39 -0.28 -16.02
C PRO A 47 -14.95 0.37 -17.31
N ASP A 48 -15.59 -0.42 -18.18
CA ASP A 48 -16.10 -0.01 -19.49
C ASP A 48 -17.64 0.05 -19.56
N ASP A 49 -18.33 -0.05 -18.41
CA ASP A 49 -19.76 0.26 -18.35
C ASP A 49 -19.94 1.74 -18.72
N GLU A 50 -20.73 1.99 -19.77
CA GLU A 50 -20.92 3.28 -20.47
C GLU A 50 -21.39 4.42 -19.52
N SER A 51 -21.72 4.06 -18.28
CA SER A 51 -21.80 4.93 -17.10
C SER A 51 -20.44 5.39 -16.55
N VAL A 52 -19.54 5.91 -17.41
CA VAL A 52 -18.49 6.85 -16.98
C VAL A 52 -19.19 8.15 -16.56
N THR A 53 -19.84 8.16 -15.40
CA THR A 53 -20.86 9.16 -15.05
C THR A 53 -20.74 9.52 -13.57
N ILE A 54 -19.81 10.42 -13.22
CA ILE A 54 -19.62 11.03 -11.88
C ILE A 54 -19.19 10.06 -10.77
N VAL A 55 -19.82 8.88 -10.64
CA VAL A 55 -19.57 7.89 -9.58
C VAL A 55 -18.13 7.37 -9.65
N GLN A 56 -17.61 7.01 -10.83
CA GLN A 56 -16.23 6.55 -10.97
C GLN A 56 -15.22 7.67 -10.66
N ALA A 57 -15.50 8.90 -11.09
CA ALA A 57 -14.65 10.06 -10.78
C ALA A 57 -14.63 10.38 -9.27
N VAL A 58 -15.80 10.37 -8.62
CA VAL A 58 -15.94 10.57 -7.17
C VAL A 58 -15.28 9.43 -6.40
N THR A 59 -15.43 8.19 -6.85
CA THR A 59 -14.81 7.02 -6.22
C THR A 59 -13.29 7.10 -6.31
N PHE A 60 -12.76 7.42 -7.50
CA PHE A 60 -11.33 7.61 -7.69
C PHE A 60 -10.80 8.75 -6.80
N ALA A 61 -11.48 9.91 -6.80
CA ALA A 61 -11.10 11.05 -5.97
C ALA A 61 -11.14 10.71 -4.47
N ALA A 62 -12.17 9.99 -4.00
CA ALA A 62 -12.27 9.56 -2.62
C ALA A 62 -11.13 8.61 -2.23
N VAL A 63 -10.82 7.64 -3.08
CA VAL A 63 -9.72 6.69 -2.87
C VAL A 63 -8.37 7.42 -2.89
N SER A 64 -8.11 8.26 -3.90
CA SER A 64 -6.87 9.05 -3.99
C SER A 64 -6.72 10.00 -2.80
N GLY A 65 -7.79 10.67 -2.39
CA GLY A 65 -7.80 11.52 -1.19
C GLY A 65 -7.49 10.74 0.08
N ALA A 66 -8.14 9.59 0.27
CA ALA A 66 -7.89 8.72 1.42
C ALA A 66 -6.44 8.23 1.46
N VAL A 67 -5.90 7.75 0.34
CA VAL A 67 -4.50 7.31 0.22
C VAL A 67 -3.54 8.46 0.50
N ALA A 68 -3.79 9.65 -0.04
CA ALA A 68 -2.95 10.82 0.19
C ALA A 68 -2.90 11.22 1.67
N VAL A 69 -4.04 11.19 2.37
CA VAL A 69 -4.10 11.49 3.81
C VAL A 69 -3.37 10.43 4.63
N LEU A 70 -3.54 9.15 4.30
CA LEU A 70 -2.83 8.06 4.97
C LEU A 70 -1.32 8.15 4.74
N ALA A 71 -0.90 8.37 3.49
CA ALA A 71 0.50 8.59 3.15
C ALA A 71 1.08 9.77 3.92
N ARG A 72 0.36 10.90 4.00
CA ARG A 72 0.78 12.06 4.77
C ARG A 72 0.90 11.74 6.27
N ARG A 73 -0.06 11.04 6.86
CA ARG A 73 -0.02 10.63 8.27
C ARG A 73 1.13 9.69 8.57
N LEU A 74 1.35 8.68 7.73
CA LEU A 74 2.45 7.74 7.87
C LEU A 74 3.79 8.43 7.68
N ALA A 75 3.92 9.32 6.70
CA ALA A 75 5.10 10.13 6.50
C ALA A 75 5.38 11.03 7.71
N HIS A 76 4.37 11.68 8.28
CA HIS A 76 4.53 12.48 9.50
C HIS A 76 4.90 11.64 10.73
N GLN A 77 4.30 10.45 10.90
CA GLN A 77 4.66 9.54 11.99
C GLN A 77 6.07 8.97 11.81
N GLY A 78 6.45 8.64 10.58
CA GLY A 78 7.79 8.19 10.21
C GLY A 78 8.82 9.29 10.44
N ALA A 79 8.56 10.50 9.96
CA ALA A 79 9.40 11.68 10.14
C ALA A 79 9.60 12.01 11.62
N ARG A 80 8.54 11.99 12.44
CA ARG A 80 8.66 12.18 13.90
C ARG A 80 9.56 11.13 14.55
N ARG A 81 9.44 9.85 14.16
CA ARG A 81 10.31 8.78 14.66
C ARG A 81 11.75 8.94 14.19
N TYR A 82 11.96 9.36 12.95
CA TYR A 82 13.30 9.57 12.38
C TYR A 82 14.00 10.79 12.99
N VAL A 83 13.29 11.92 13.11
CA VAL A 83 13.79 13.14 13.74
C VAL A 83 14.05 12.92 15.23
N ALA A 84 13.21 12.17 15.95
CA ALA A 84 13.47 11.79 17.33
C ALA A 84 14.74 10.92 17.48
N ARG A 85 14.98 9.98 16.56
CA ARG A 85 16.23 9.19 16.54
C ARG A 85 17.45 10.05 16.27
N LEU A 86 17.36 11.03 15.37
CA LEU A 86 18.44 11.98 15.07
C LEU A 86 18.74 12.90 16.27
N ALA A 87 17.71 13.44 16.93
CA ALA A 87 17.87 14.28 18.11
C ALA A 87 18.44 13.52 19.33
N SER A 88 18.11 12.23 19.46
CA SER A 88 18.69 11.35 20.49
C SER A 88 20.17 11.05 20.24
N SER A 89 20.62 11.09 18.99
CA SER A 89 22.01 10.86 18.62
C SER A 89 22.91 12.08 18.85
N SER A 90 22.36 13.29 18.88
CA SER A 90 23.10 14.53 19.19
C SER A 90 23.23 14.83 20.69
N ALA A 91 22.51 14.10 21.54
CA ALA A 91 22.65 14.18 22.99
C ALA A 91 23.70 13.18 23.49
N THR A 92 24.92 13.25 22.94
CA THR A 92 26.11 12.80 23.65
C THR A 92 26.80 14.07 24.13
N PRO A 93 26.64 14.48 25.40
CA PRO A 93 27.49 15.49 26.00
C PRO A 93 28.91 14.93 26.00
N THR A 94 29.75 15.42 25.08
CA THR A 94 31.20 15.25 25.20
C THR A 94 31.65 16.03 26.43
N ALA A 95 32.29 15.30 27.34
CA ALA A 95 32.94 15.76 28.56
C ALA A 95 33.95 16.89 28.33
#